data_AF-A0A376M9Q0-F1
#
_entry.id   AF-A0A376M9Q0-F1
#
_cell.length_a   1.000
_cell.length_b   1.000
_cell.length_c   1.000
_cell.angle_alpha   90.00
_cell.angle_beta   90.00
_cell.angle_gamma   90.00
#
_symmetry.space_group_name_H-M   'P 1'
#
loop_
_entity.id
_entity.type
_entity.pdbx_description
1 polymer ?
#
loop_
_entity_poly.entity_id
_entity_poly.type
_entity_poly.pdbx_seq_one_letter_code
_entity_poly.pdbx_strand_id
1 'polypeptide(L)'
;MLKSEPPLTAAVNGLENSIATLTVRDDARLELAADFCGLFLMTDKQAALSYASAYKQDEQEINRLLVEAGMETSGNFNEPADHLAIYLELLSHLHFSLGEGSVPARRIDNLRQKTLTALRQWLPEFAARCHQYDSFGFYAALSQLLLVLVECDHQNR
;
A
#
# COMPACT_ATOMS: atom_id res chain seq x y z
N MET A 1 1.48 -19.56 -4.80
CA MET A 1 2.18 -18.47 -4.09
C MET A 1 1.24 -17.33 -3.74
N LEU A 2 0.57 -16.55 -4.60
CA LEU A 2 -0.52 -15.67 -4.09
C LEU A 2 -1.93 -16.26 -4.29
N LYS A 3 -2.22 -16.81 -5.46
CA LYS A 3 -3.50 -17.50 -5.77
C LYS A 3 -3.77 -18.77 -4.95
N SER A 4 -2.76 -19.27 -4.23
CA SER A 4 -2.94 -20.41 -3.33
C SER A 4 -3.71 -20.02 -2.07
N GLU A 5 -3.74 -18.72 -1.74
CA GLU A 5 -4.58 -18.20 -0.66
C GLU A 5 -5.97 -17.89 -1.21
N PRO A 6 -7.03 -18.60 -0.75
CA PRO A 6 -8.39 -18.40 -1.27
C PRO A 6 -8.86 -16.94 -1.25
N PRO A 7 -8.60 -16.13 -0.20
CA PRO A 7 -9.01 -14.72 -0.18
C PRO A 7 -8.42 -13.88 -1.31
N LEU A 8 -7.19 -14.19 -1.77
CA LEU A 8 -6.45 -13.38 -2.74
C LEU A 8 -6.81 -13.68 -4.19
N THR A 9 -7.42 -14.84 -4.47
CA THR A 9 -7.58 -15.36 -5.83
C THR A 9 -8.30 -14.38 -6.76
N ALA A 10 -9.40 -13.79 -6.31
CA ALA A 10 -10.19 -12.86 -7.11
C ALA A 10 -9.40 -11.57 -7.43
N ALA A 11 -8.72 -11.00 -6.43
CA ALA A 11 -7.94 -9.77 -6.61
C ALA A 11 -6.71 -9.99 -7.52
N VAL A 12 -6.04 -11.15 -7.40
CA VAL A 12 -4.93 -11.50 -8.30
C VAL A 12 -5.42 -11.65 -9.74
N ASN A 13 -6.55 -12.33 -9.97
CA ASN A 13 -7.12 -12.44 -11.31
C ASN A 13 -7.50 -11.07 -11.90
N GLY A 14 -8.02 -10.16 -11.07
CA GLY A 14 -8.32 -8.78 -11.47
C GLY A 14 -7.07 -8.04 -11.94
N LEU A 15 -5.96 -8.12 -11.19
CA LEU A 15 -4.69 -7.49 -11.57
C LEU A 15 -4.05 -8.13 -12.81
N GLU A 16 -4.10 -9.46 -12.94
CA GLU A 16 -3.59 -10.12 -14.15
C GLU A 16 -4.37 -9.69 -15.41
N ASN A 17 -5.69 -9.55 -15.31
CA ASN A 17 -6.52 -9.06 -16.41
C ASN A 17 -6.19 -7.60 -16.77
N SER A 18 -5.94 -6.74 -15.78
CA SER A 18 -5.55 -5.34 -16.05
C SER A 18 -4.15 -5.25 -16.65
N ILE A 19 -3.20 -6.10 -16.22
CA ILE A 19 -1.88 -6.23 -16.86
C ILE A 19 -2.01 -6.68 -18.31
N ALA A 20 -2.81 -7.72 -18.58
CA ALA A 20 -3.03 -8.19 -19.95
C ALA A 20 -3.58 -7.08 -20.85
N THR A 21 -4.56 -6.32 -20.37
CA THR A 21 -5.12 -5.15 -21.08
C THR A 21 -4.08 -4.05 -21.26
N LEU A 22 -3.24 -3.78 -20.26
CA LEU A 22 -2.16 -2.79 -20.34
C LEU A 22 -1.13 -3.14 -21.41
N THR A 23 -0.75 -4.42 -21.52
CA THR A 23 0.30 -4.85 -22.47
C THR A 23 -0.08 -4.65 -23.94
N VAL A 24 -1.37 -4.49 -24.25
CA VAL A 24 -1.87 -4.24 -25.61
C VAL A 24 -2.29 -2.78 -25.84
N ARG A 25 -2.14 -1.90 -24.83
CA ARG A 25 -2.42 -0.47 -24.95
C ARG A 25 -1.29 0.20 -25.73
N ASP A 26 -1.65 1.04 -26.69
CA ASP A 26 -0.67 1.89 -27.37
C ASP A 26 0.04 2.81 -26.36
N ASP A 27 1.35 2.98 -26.51
CA ASP A 27 2.18 3.77 -25.60
C ASP A 27 2.00 3.42 -24.11
N ALA A 28 1.74 2.13 -23.79
CA ALA A 28 1.36 1.64 -22.47
C ALA A 28 2.13 2.26 -21.28
N ARG A 29 3.44 2.46 -21.41
CA ARG A 29 4.26 3.08 -20.36
C ARG A 29 3.92 4.55 -20.14
N LEU A 30 3.79 5.33 -21.22
CA LEU A 30 3.47 6.75 -21.15
C LEU A 30 2.07 6.93 -20.58
N GLU A 31 1.14 6.13 -21.09
CA GLU A 31 -0.25 6.13 -20.66
C GLU A 31 -0.40 5.73 -19.18
N LEU A 32 0.30 4.69 -18.73
CA LEU A 32 0.30 4.31 -17.32
C LEU A 32 0.90 5.40 -16.42
N ALA A 33 1.92 6.11 -16.90
CA ALA A 33 2.48 7.25 -16.18
C ALA A 33 1.49 8.43 -16.10
N ALA A 34 0.70 8.65 -17.16
CA ALA A 34 -0.37 9.65 -17.15
C ALA A 34 -1.48 9.28 -16.16
N ASP A 35 -1.90 8.01 -16.14
CA ASP A 35 -2.86 7.48 -15.17
C ASP A 35 -2.35 7.67 -13.72
N PHE A 36 -1.06 7.37 -13.47
CA PHE A 36 -0.43 7.60 -12.17
C PHE A 36 -0.47 9.07 -11.75
N CYS A 37 -0.03 9.97 -12.64
CA CYS A 37 -0.02 11.40 -12.37
C CYS A 37 -1.43 11.94 -12.07
N GLY A 38 -2.42 11.53 -12.87
CA GLY A 38 -3.81 11.91 -12.67
C GLY A 38 -4.38 11.42 -11.35
N LEU A 39 -4.04 10.20 -10.95
CA LEU A 39 -4.64 9.56 -9.78
C LEU A 39 -3.98 9.95 -8.45
N PHE A 40 -2.65 10.08 -8.42
CA PHE A 40 -1.89 10.20 -7.17
C PHE A 40 -1.25 11.57 -6.96
N LEU A 41 -1.01 12.36 -8.01
CA LEU A 41 -0.30 13.64 -7.92
C LEU A 41 -1.22 14.86 -8.02
N MET A 42 -2.48 14.68 -8.44
CA MET A 42 -3.43 15.79 -8.53
C MET A 42 -4.05 16.11 -7.17
N THR A 43 -4.20 17.41 -6.87
CA THR A 43 -4.85 17.90 -5.65
C THR A 43 -6.35 18.14 -5.84
N ASP A 44 -6.95 17.58 -6.88
CA ASP A 44 -8.36 17.77 -7.18
C ASP A 44 -9.25 16.84 -6.34
N LYS A 45 -10.57 17.00 -6.43
CA LYS A 45 -11.53 16.15 -5.71
C LYS A 45 -11.67 14.75 -6.32
N GLN A 46 -10.93 14.42 -7.38
CA GLN A 46 -10.99 13.19 -8.16
C GLN A 46 -9.66 12.42 -8.10
N ALA A 47 -8.94 12.53 -6.99
CA ALA A 47 -7.69 11.84 -6.75
C ALA A 47 -7.81 10.76 -5.65
N ALA A 48 -6.92 9.78 -5.70
CA ALA A 48 -6.68 8.80 -4.66
C ALA A 48 -5.31 9.07 -4.03
N LEU A 49 -5.14 10.24 -3.41
CA LEU A 49 -3.88 10.63 -2.78
C LEU A 49 -3.32 9.52 -1.89
N SER A 50 -2.04 9.18 -2.05
CA SER A 50 -1.41 8.04 -1.37
C SER A 50 -0.95 8.33 0.07
N TYR A 51 -1.59 9.29 0.76
CA TYR A 51 -1.22 9.75 2.10
C TYR A 51 -2.32 9.47 3.11
N ALA A 52 -1.99 8.92 4.28
CA ALA A 52 -2.97 8.61 5.32
C ALA A 52 -3.73 9.87 5.81
N SER A 53 -3.05 11.02 5.87
CA SER A 53 -3.63 12.33 6.21
C SER A 53 -4.74 12.78 5.25
N ALA A 54 -4.68 12.40 3.97
CA ALA A 54 -5.76 12.66 3.00
C ALA A 54 -7.08 11.95 3.37
N TYR A 55 -7.00 10.96 4.27
CA TYR A 55 -8.11 10.17 4.81
C TYR A 55 -8.29 10.40 6.32
N LYS A 56 -7.90 11.58 6.81
CA LYS A 56 -8.10 12.05 8.19
C LYS A 56 -7.38 11.22 9.27
N GLN A 57 -6.27 10.56 8.92
CA GLN A 57 -5.42 9.88 9.89
C GLN A 57 -4.36 10.83 10.46
N ASP A 58 -3.85 10.50 11.65
CA ASP A 58 -2.74 11.21 12.30
C ASP A 58 -1.43 10.89 11.56
N GLU A 59 -0.83 11.89 10.90
CA GLU A 59 0.47 11.78 10.22
C GLU A 59 1.62 11.39 11.16
N GLN A 60 1.44 11.59 12.47
CA GLN A 60 2.45 11.21 13.45
C GLN A 60 2.41 9.71 13.78
N GLU A 61 1.31 9.01 13.49
CA GLU A 61 1.19 7.61 13.86
C GLU A 61 2.25 6.74 13.19
N ILE A 62 2.47 6.92 11.89
CA ILE A 62 3.54 6.22 11.16
C ILE A 62 4.94 6.61 11.67
N ASN A 63 5.14 7.88 12.05
CA ASN A 63 6.42 8.33 12.59
C ASN A 63 6.74 7.62 13.91
N ARG A 64 5.75 7.42 14.80
CA ARG A 64 5.91 6.65 16.04
C ARG A 64 6.27 5.20 15.74
N LEU A 65 5.63 4.59 14.75
CA LEU A 65 5.89 3.20 14.35
C LEU A 65 7.29 3.02 13.76
N LEU A 66 7.74 3.93 12.90
CA LEU A 66 9.10 3.92 12.35
C LEU A 66 10.15 4.03 13.45
N VAL A 67 10.01 4.99 14.37
CA VAL A 67 10.93 5.16 15.50
C VAL A 67 10.94 3.92 16.40
N GLU A 68 9.78 3.32 16.69
CA GLU A 68 9.70 2.09 17.48
C GLU A 68 10.36 0.89 16.77
N ALA A 69 10.38 0.87 15.44
CA ALA A 69 11.10 -0.09 14.61
C ALA A 69 12.61 0.22 14.46
N GLY A 70 13.08 1.38 14.93
CA GLY A 70 14.47 1.81 14.75
C GLY A 70 14.75 2.34 13.33
N MET A 71 13.71 2.75 12.61
CA MET A 71 13.79 3.37 11.30
C MET A 71 13.63 4.89 11.42
N GLU A 72 14.32 5.62 10.55
CA GLU A 72 14.16 7.06 10.38
C GLU A 72 13.92 7.35 8.90
N THR A 73 13.03 8.30 8.60
CA THR A 73 12.91 8.81 7.24
C THR A 73 14.18 9.59 6.90
N SER A 74 14.85 9.23 5.82
CA SER A 74 16.04 9.98 5.39
C SER A 74 15.64 11.42 5.08
N GLY A 75 16.44 12.41 5.48
CA GLY A 75 16.20 13.82 5.14
C GLY A 75 16.21 14.14 3.63
N ASN A 76 16.60 13.18 2.79
CA ASN A 76 16.55 13.25 1.33
C ASN A 76 15.23 12.72 0.73
N PHE A 77 14.34 12.18 1.55
CA PHE A 77 13.03 11.72 1.12
C PHE A 77 12.06 12.91 1.15
N ASN A 78 11.69 13.40 -0.04
CA ASN A 78 10.86 14.59 -0.18
C ASN A 78 9.36 14.33 0.04
N GLU A 79 8.95 13.09 0.34
CA GLU A 79 7.55 12.77 0.59
C GLU A 79 7.23 12.78 2.09
N PRO A 80 6.01 13.19 2.47
CA PRO A 80 5.46 12.99 3.81
C PRO A 80 5.62 11.54 4.31
N ALA A 81 5.90 11.38 5.60
CA ALA A 81 6.10 10.07 6.22
C ALA A 81 4.85 9.17 6.17
N ASP A 82 3.66 9.75 5.99
CA ASP A 82 2.38 9.04 5.92
C ASP A 82 2.01 8.55 4.52
N HIS A 83 2.94 8.62 3.56
CA HIS A 83 2.78 8.02 2.25
C HIS A 83 2.67 6.47 2.38
N LEU A 84 1.76 5.86 1.62
CA LEU A 84 1.52 4.41 1.55
C LEU A 84 2.81 3.57 1.47
N ALA A 85 3.75 3.95 0.59
CA ALA A 85 5.04 3.29 0.41
C ALA A 85 5.85 3.17 1.71
N ILE A 86 5.75 4.14 2.63
CA ILE A 86 6.45 4.09 3.93
C ILE A 86 5.87 3.01 4.83
N TYR A 87 4.55 2.82 4.85
CA TYR A 87 3.93 1.71 5.57
C TYR A 87 4.37 0.36 5.00
N LEU A 88 4.46 0.23 3.67
CA LEU A 88 4.90 -1.00 3.01
C LEU A 88 6.38 -1.29 3.27
N GLU A 89 7.23 -0.25 3.25
CA GLU A 89 8.65 -0.37 3.58
C GLU A 89 8.85 -0.80 5.04
N LEU A 90 8.08 -0.25 5.98
CA LEU A 90 8.09 -0.68 7.37
C LEU A 90 7.72 -2.17 7.50
N LEU A 91 6.66 -2.63 6.83
CA LEU A 91 6.27 -4.04 6.85
C LEU A 91 7.36 -4.95 6.26
N SER A 92 8.01 -4.52 5.18
CA SER A 92 9.14 -5.22 4.56
C SER A 92 10.32 -5.33 5.52
N HIS A 93 10.72 -4.20 6.13
CA HIS A 93 11.80 -4.15 7.13
C HIS A 93 11.54 -5.09 8.31
N LEU A 94 10.32 -5.09 8.84
CA LEU A 94 9.92 -5.98 9.93
C LEU A 94 10.02 -7.45 9.53
N HIS A 95 9.62 -7.81 8.29
CA HIS A 95 9.74 -9.18 7.79
C HIS A 95 11.20 -9.66 7.75
N PHE A 96 12.11 -8.85 7.20
CA PHE A 96 13.53 -9.21 7.13
C PHE A 96 14.19 -9.26 8.52
N SER A 97 13.78 -8.40 9.45
CA SER A 97 14.29 -8.37 10.82
C SER A 97 14.01 -9.67 11.61
N LEU A 98 12.99 -10.45 11.24
CA LEU A 98 12.72 -11.77 11.85
C LEU A 98 13.88 -12.75 11.61
N GLY A 99 14.56 -12.64 10.46
CA GLY A 99 15.65 -13.54 10.08
C GLY A 99 16.99 -13.22 10.76
N GLU A 100 17.14 -12.02 11.31
CA GLU A 100 18.41 -11.55 11.88
C GLU A 100 18.59 -11.92 13.36
N GLY A 101 17.49 -12.24 14.07
CA GLY A 101 17.51 -12.65 15.48
C GLY A 101 17.94 -11.57 16.49
N SER A 102 18.18 -10.33 16.02
CA SER A 102 18.62 -9.18 16.81
C SER A 102 17.48 -8.55 17.62
N VAL A 103 16.24 -8.64 17.13
CA VAL A 103 15.04 -8.11 17.77
C VAL A 103 14.09 -9.27 18.14
N PRO A 104 13.50 -9.30 19.35
CA PRO A 104 12.56 -10.35 19.72
C PRO A 104 11.38 -10.43 18.75
N ALA A 105 11.08 -11.63 18.24
CA ALA A 105 9.98 -11.87 17.28
C ALA A 105 8.64 -11.27 17.75
N ARG A 106 8.33 -11.38 19.06
CA ARG A 106 7.12 -10.77 19.65
C ARG A 106 7.03 -9.25 19.45
N ARG A 107 8.16 -8.54 19.49
CA ARG A 107 8.19 -7.08 19.27
C ARG A 107 7.93 -6.78 17.79
N ILE A 108 8.55 -7.55 16.89
CA ILE A 108 8.31 -7.44 15.45
C ILE A 108 6.85 -7.71 15.12
N ASP A 109 6.26 -8.78 15.67
CA ASP A 109 4.84 -9.11 15.47
C ASP A 109 3.92 -8.00 16.00
N ASN A 110 4.25 -7.39 17.14
CA ASN A 110 3.47 -6.27 17.66
C ASN A 110 3.52 -5.05 16.73
N LEU A 111 4.70 -4.69 16.23
CA LEU A 111 4.88 -3.59 15.27
C LEU A 111 4.17 -3.88 13.94
N ARG A 112 4.28 -5.11 13.44
CA ARG A 112 3.56 -5.57 12.24
C ARG A 112 2.06 -5.38 12.40
N GLN A 113 1.49 -5.86 13.52
CA GLN A 113 0.06 -5.74 13.79
C GLN A 113 -0.41 -4.30 13.97
N LYS A 114 0.37 -3.44 14.65
CA LYS A 114 0.09 -2.00 14.72
C LYS A 114 0.08 -1.36 13.33
N THR A 115 1.06 -1.67 12.50
CA THR A 115 1.19 -1.13 11.13
C THR A 115 0.04 -1.57 10.23
N LEU A 116 -0.33 -2.86 10.26
CA LEU A 116 -1.49 -3.38 9.53
C LEU A 116 -2.80 -2.74 10.03
N THR A 117 -2.94 -2.53 11.34
CA THR A 117 -4.10 -1.85 11.93
C THR A 117 -4.20 -0.41 11.43
N ALA A 118 -3.09 0.33 11.40
CA ALA A 118 -3.05 1.70 10.90
C ALA A 118 -3.42 1.76 9.40
N LEU A 119 -2.88 0.86 8.56
CA LEU A 119 -3.27 0.77 7.15
C LEU A 119 -4.78 0.53 6.96
N ARG A 120 -5.36 -0.38 7.75
CA ARG A 120 -6.80 -0.70 7.66
C ARG A 120 -7.74 0.47 7.96
N GLN A 121 -7.26 1.52 8.62
CA GLN A 121 -8.08 2.70 8.93
C GLN A 121 -8.37 3.56 7.69
N TRP A 122 -7.55 3.49 6.65
CA TRP A 122 -7.67 4.38 5.48
C TRP A 122 -7.52 3.69 4.13
N LEU A 123 -6.81 2.56 4.07
CA LEU A 123 -6.60 1.79 2.84
C LEU A 123 -7.92 1.39 2.13
N PRO A 124 -9.03 1.05 2.83
CA PRO A 124 -10.31 0.80 2.15
C PRO A 124 -10.86 2.02 1.39
N GLU A 125 -10.76 3.23 1.96
CA GLU A 125 -11.21 4.44 1.28
C GLU A 125 -10.25 4.80 0.13
N PHE A 126 -8.94 4.60 0.31
CA PHE A 126 -7.96 4.74 -0.76
C PHE A 126 -8.26 3.83 -1.96
N ALA A 127 -8.50 2.54 -1.70
CA ALA A 127 -8.83 1.57 -2.76
C ALA A 127 -10.16 1.92 -3.45
N ALA A 128 -11.17 2.37 -2.68
CA ALA A 128 -12.43 2.82 -3.25
C ALA A 128 -12.25 4.03 -4.18
N ARG A 129 -11.39 4.99 -3.81
CA ARG A 129 -11.06 6.14 -4.69
C ARG A 129 -10.26 5.71 -5.92
N CYS A 130 -9.32 4.78 -5.79
CA CYS A 130 -8.63 4.21 -6.94
C CYS A 130 -9.65 3.60 -7.90
N HIS A 131 -10.60 2.79 -7.41
CA HIS A 131 -11.67 2.22 -8.23
C HIS A 131 -12.58 3.29 -8.86
N GLN A 132 -12.82 4.40 -8.17
CA GLN A 132 -13.70 5.45 -8.67
C GLN A 132 -13.05 6.30 -9.77
N TYR A 133 -11.75 6.57 -9.66
CA TYR A 133 -11.06 7.58 -10.48
C TYR A 133 -10.05 7.00 -11.47
N ASP A 134 -9.60 5.76 -11.31
CA ASP A 134 -8.79 5.05 -12.30
C ASP A 134 -9.66 4.48 -13.42
N SER A 135 -9.85 5.28 -14.48
CA SER A 135 -10.67 4.90 -15.63
C SER A 135 -10.09 3.71 -16.41
N PHE A 136 -8.77 3.53 -16.39
CA PHE A 136 -8.12 2.40 -17.06
C PHE A 136 -8.18 1.11 -16.22
N GLY A 137 -8.11 1.24 -14.90
CA GLY A 137 -8.39 0.18 -13.92
C GLY A 137 -7.17 -0.63 -13.46
N PHE A 138 -5.96 -0.28 -13.91
CA PHE A 138 -4.72 -0.94 -13.44
C PHE A 138 -4.47 -0.66 -11.95
N TYR A 139 -4.48 0.60 -11.53
CA TYR A 139 -4.27 1.02 -10.15
C TYR A 139 -5.46 0.67 -9.25
N ALA A 140 -6.69 0.67 -9.79
CA ALA A 140 -7.86 0.11 -9.10
C ALA A 140 -7.63 -1.36 -8.73
N ALA A 141 -7.24 -2.21 -9.70
CA ALA A 141 -6.96 -3.62 -9.44
C ALA A 141 -5.78 -3.82 -8.48
N LEU A 142 -4.72 -3.02 -8.62
CA LEU A 142 -3.55 -3.07 -7.75
C LEU A 142 -3.89 -2.70 -6.30
N SER A 143 -4.65 -1.61 -6.10
CA SER A 143 -5.10 -1.16 -4.78
C SER A 143 -6.02 -2.19 -4.11
N GLN A 144 -6.88 -2.86 -4.89
CA GLN A 144 -7.74 -3.92 -4.39
C GLN A 144 -6.93 -5.14 -3.94
N LEU A 145 -5.92 -5.56 -4.71
CA LEU A 145 -5.01 -6.63 -4.29
C LEU A 145 -4.28 -6.26 -3.00
N LEU A 146 -3.78 -5.03 -2.90
CA LEU A 146 -3.11 -4.56 -1.68
C LEU A 146 -4.05 -4.59 -0.46
N LEU A 147 -5.29 -4.12 -0.60
CA LEU A 147 -6.28 -4.15 0.47
C LEU A 147 -6.51 -5.58 0.99
N VAL A 148 -6.77 -6.53 0.09
CA VAL A 148 -7.04 -7.92 0.48
C VAL A 148 -5.78 -8.58 1.06
N LEU A 149 -4.59 -8.23 0.57
CA LEU A 149 -3.32 -8.68 1.16
C LEU A 149 -3.18 -8.21 2.61
N VAL A 150 -3.43 -6.93 2.88
CA VAL A 150 -3.36 -6.36 4.24
C VAL A 150 -4.41 -6.99 5.16
N GLU A 151 -5.62 -7.22 4.67
CA GLU A 151 -6.67 -7.90 5.43
C GLU A 151 -6.31 -9.35 5.76
N CYS A 152 -5.77 -10.08 4.78
CA CYS A 152 -5.32 -11.46 4.95
C CYS A 152 -4.17 -11.55 5.96
N ASP A 153 -3.16 -10.67 5.84
CA ASP A 153 -2.00 -10.67 6.74
C ASP A 153 -2.36 -10.28 8.17
N HIS A 154 -3.34 -9.38 8.33
CA HIS A 154 -3.87 -9.02 9.64
C HIS A 154 -4.63 -10.19 10.31
N GLN A 155 -5.28 -11.06 9.52
CA GLN A 155 -6.02 -12.21 10.03
C GLN A 155 -5.11 -13.39 10.40
N ASN A 156 -3.99 -13.55 9.68
CA ASN A 156 -3.01 -14.59 9.91
C ASN A 156 -2.09 -14.22 11.09
N ARG A 157 -2.40 -14.78 12.27
CA ARG A 157 -1.57 -14.71 13.49
C ARG A 157 -0.50 -15.77 13.49
#